data_AF-A0A6N8V277-F1
#
_entry.id   AF-A0A6N8V277-F1
#
_cell.length_a   1.000
_cell.length_b   1.000
_cell.length_c   1.000
_cell.angle_alpha   90.00
_cell.angle_beta   90.00
_cell.angle_gamma   90.00
#
_symmetry.space_group_name_H-M   'P 1'
#
loop_
_entity.id
_entity.type
_entity.pdbx_description
1 polymer ?
#
loop_
_entity_poly.entity_id
_entity_poly.type
_entity_poly.pdbx_seq_one_letter_code
_entity_poly.pdbx_strand_id
1 'polypeptide(L)'
;MLCTYCRCHCRARTGLRTHPDLIPVQRPIRNPVGIVRPKRPVHQDDQRRSQDIEAPDPIPDPQRPGVFCILVHVQIGPCLPPAPGATDDGALIAPLYPPPSERFAHPRAGRYDVATMQIQAPKTWEDVLRMPDDGNRYEFIGGRLYMTPAPVIRHQRVVMRLCSALSRILVDSGRGEAFCAPLLVQFPGTDDRVQPDLLFISHERRSIIGEKQVTGAPDLVVEILSSTTAHRDRGIKLDLYARVGVRQYWIVDPVEDSVDVWRFVDAAGYGRFTGELPVRLRSERLGLIDLDEVFSRHLDVWEGT
;
A
#
# COMPACT_ATOMS: atom_id res chain seq x y z
N MET A 1 52.33 6.42 -25.56
CA MET A 1 52.28 6.23 -24.10
C MET A 1 51.03 5.42 -23.76
N LEU A 2 51.23 4.21 -23.25
CA LEU A 2 50.42 3.40 -22.30
C LEU A 2 48.87 3.42 -22.38
N CYS A 3 48.11 2.35 -22.16
CA CYS A 3 48.32 0.91 -22.04
C CYS A 3 46.91 0.33 -21.82
N THR A 4 46.43 -0.48 -22.75
CA THR A 4 45.83 -1.81 -22.56
C THR A 4 44.70 -2.06 -21.53
N TYR A 5 43.57 -2.52 -22.09
CA TYR A 5 42.53 -3.39 -21.53
C TYR A 5 43.04 -4.41 -20.50
N CYS A 6 42.32 -4.59 -19.38
CA CYS A 6 42.47 -5.76 -18.51
C CYS A 6 41.16 -6.57 -18.43
N ARG A 7 41.23 -7.80 -18.93
CA ARG A 7 40.27 -8.91 -18.73
C ARG A 7 40.55 -9.57 -17.37
N CYS A 8 39.50 -9.88 -16.61
CA CYS A 8 39.52 -10.96 -15.60
C CYS A 8 38.28 -11.83 -15.86
N HIS A 9 38.38 -12.96 -16.57
CA HIS A 9 38.73 -14.30 -16.09
C HIS A 9 37.78 -14.87 -15.02
N CYS A 10 36.78 -15.57 -15.54
CA CYS A 10 35.98 -16.59 -14.88
C CYS A 10 36.85 -17.81 -14.52
N ARG A 11 36.77 -18.29 -13.28
CA ARG A 11 37.14 -19.67 -12.91
C ARG A 11 36.09 -20.22 -11.95
N ALA A 12 35.27 -21.12 -12.48
CA ALA A 12 34.53 -22.09 -11.70
C ALA A 12 35.49 -23.12 -11.08
N ARG A 13 35.30 -23.44 -9.80
CA ARG A 13 35.64 -24.76 -9.26
C ARG A 13 34.55 -25.27 -8.33
N THR A 14 34.09 -26.44 -8.71
CA THR A 14 33.22 -27.41 -8.05
C THR A 14 33.79 -27.94 -6.72
N GLY A 15 32.90 -28.30 -5.80
CA GLY A 15 32.98 -29.61 -5.15
C GLY A 15 33.04 -29.66 -3.62
N LEU A 16 32.01 -30.34 -3.08
CA LEU A 16 32.04 -31.29 -1.94
C LEU A 16 31.78 -30.80 -0.51
N ARG A 17 30.51 -31.01 -0.10
CA ARG A 17 29.99 -31.73 1.07
C ARG A 17 30.98 -32.11 2.19
N THR A 18 30.61 -31.80 3.44
CA THR A 18 30.25 -32.78 4.50
C THR A 18 29.58 -32.10 5.72
N HIS A 19 28.41 -32.62 6.11
CA HIS A 19 27.88 -32.64 7.50
C HIS A 19 28.50 -33.86 8.21
N PRO A 20 28.66 -33.92 9.55
CA PRO A 20 27.55 -34.01 10.53
C PRO A 20 27.86 -33.19 11.82
N ASP A 21 27.00 -32.95 12.81
CA ASP A 21 26.36 -33.88 13.74
C ASP A 21 25.35 -33.15 14.66
N LEU A 22 24.46 -33.95 15.26
CA LEU A 22 23.32 -33.61 16.09
C LEU A 22 23.68 -33.40 17.59
N ILE A 23 23.08 -32.36 18.17
CA ILE A 23 22.48 -32.15 19.52
C ILE A 23 22.87 -33.11 20.69
N PRO A 24 22.99 -32.60 21.94
CA PRO A 24 21.79 -32.63 22.80
C PRO A 24 21.54 -31.38 23.67
N VAL A 25 20.23 -31.18 23.83
CA VAL A 25 19.47 -30.35 24.76
C VAL A 25 19.94 -30.46 26.22
N GLN A 26 20.13 -29.33 26.90
CA GLN A 26 19.99 -29.23 28.37
C GLN A 26 19.41 -27.87 28.81
N ARG A 27 18.18 -27.91 29.35
CA ARG A 27 17.59 -27.03 30.38
C ARG A 27 16.63 -27.94 31.20
N PRO A 28 16.21 -27.63 32.45
CA PRO A 28 16.31 -26.35 33.16
C PRO A 28 16.79 -26.47 34.63
N ILE A 29 17.36 -25.40 35.19
CA ILE A 29 17.44 -25.22 36.65
C ILE A 29 16.31 -24.26 37.05
N ARG A 30 15.37 -24.80 37.84
CA ARG A 30 14.39 -24.03 38.62
C ARG A 30 15.10 -23.44 39.84
N ASN A 31 14.81 -22.19 40.18
CA ASN A 31 14.73 -21.75 41.56
C ASN A 31 13.79 -20.53 41.71
N PRO A 32 13.20 -20.33 42.90
CA PRO A 32 11.83 -19.86 43.02
C PRO A 32 11.65 -18.36 43.29
N VAL A 33 10.42 -17.95 43.00
CA VAL A 33 9.60 -16.82 43.45
C VAL A 33 10.10 -16.09 44.71
N GLY A 34 10.20 -14.76 44.60
CA GLY A 34 10.22 -13.83 45.73
C GLY A 34 9.55 -12.51 45.34
N ILE A 35 8.25 -12.40 45.61
CA ILE A 35 7.43 -11.18 45.48
C ILE A 35 7.54 -10.42 46.81
N VAL A 36 8.11 -9.21 46.83
CA VAL A 36 7.74 -8.16 47.81
C VAL A 36 8.04 -6.75 47.24
N ARG A 37 6.98 -5.96 47.02
CA ARG A 37 6.89 -4.49 47.13
C ARG A 37 5.42 -4.19 47.51
N PRO A 38 5.00 -3.00 48.01
CA PRO A 38 5.74 -1.74 48.22
C PRO A 38 5.48 -1.06 49.60
N LYS A 39 6.26 -0.03 49.97
CA LYS A 39 5.76 1.12 50.73
C LYS A 39 6.44 2.42 50.26
N ARG A 40 5.63 3.38 49.81
CA ARG A 40 5.91 4.84 49.71
C ARG A 40 5.32 5.52 50.99
N PRO A 41 5.35 6.85 51.12
CA PRO A 41 6.47 7.79 51.15
C PRO A 41 6.45 8.63 52.46
N VAL A 42 7.46 9.46 52.68
CA VAL A 42 7.46 10.50 53.73
C VAL A 42 7.51 11.87 53.05
N HIS A 43 6.52 12.71 53.39
CA HIS A 43 6.42 14.18 53.20
C HIS A 43 7.61 14.89 53.90
N GLN A 44 8.07 16.11 53.58
CA GLN A 44 7.33 17.36 53.45
C GLN A 44 8.29 18.51 53.05
N ASP A 45 7.75 19.48 52.33
CA ASP A 45 8.01 20.93 52.28
C ASP A 45 9.45 21.50 52.31
N ASP A 46 9.77 22.29 51.28
CA ASP A 46 10.20 23.67 51.54
C ASP A 46 9.81 24.62 50.38
N GLN A 47 9.23 25.76 50.76
CA GLN A 47 8.81 26.85 49.88
C GLN A 47 9.90 27.92 49.82
N ARG A 48 10.24 28.44 48.62
CA ARG A 48 10.35 29.90 48.35
C ARG A 48 10.83 30.26 46.94
N ARG A 49 10.25 31.38 46.48
CA ARG A 49 10.75 32.41 45.54
C ARG A 49 10.58 32.19 44.03
N SER A 50 9.43 32.67 43.58
CA SER A 50 9.21 33.58 42.45
C SER A 50 10.42 34.39 42.00
N GLN A 51 10.73 34.33 40.70
CA GLN A 51 11.16 35.46 39.86
C GLN A 51 10.66 35.25 38.43
N ASP A 52 9.79 36.17 38.01
CA ASP A 52 9.35 36.37 36.64
C ASP A 52 10.54 36.85 35.79
N ILE A 53 10.77 36.20 34.64
CA ILE A 53 11.62 36.72 33.57
C ILE A 53 10.79 36.62 32.29
N GLU A 54 10.28 37.79 31.87
CA GLU A 54 9.66 38.03 30.57
C GLU A 54 10.59 37.63 29.43
N ALA A 55 10.05 36.87 28.48
CA ALA A 55 10.71 36.56 27.22
C ALA A 55 10.63 37.77 26.27
N PRO A 56 11.69 38.08 25.49
CA PRO A 56 11.61 39.13 24.49
C PRO A 56 10.86 38.66 23.23
N ASP A 57 10.07 39.56 22.66
CA ASP A 57 9.32 39.38 21.40
C ASP A 57 10.25 39.02 20.22
N PRO A 58 9.83 38.13 19.30
CA PRO A 58 10.60 37.83 18.10
C PRO A 58 10.50 38.95 17.05
N ILE A 59 11.68 39.37 16.58
CA ILE A 59 11.93 40.22 15.41
C ILE A 59 11.41 39.52 14.14
N PRO A 60 10.77 40.22 13.17
CA PRO A 60 10.23 39.60 11.96
C PRO A 60 11.33 39.33 10.92
N ASP A 61 11.45 38.08 10.46
CA ASP A 61 12.35 37.68 9.37
C ASP A 61 11.58 37.56 8.03
N PRO A 62 12.04 38.19 6.93
CA PRO A 62 11.38 38.17 5.63
C PRO A 62 11.71 36.89 4.86
N GLN A 63 10.93 36.64 3.81
CA GLN A 63 11.15 35.61 2.77
C GLN A 63 10.47 34.26 3.00
N ARG A 64 9.23 34.20 2.51
CA ARG A 64 8.59 32.97 2.01
C ARG A 64 9.40 32.39 0.84
N PRO A 65 9.65 31.08 0.79
CA PRO A 65 9.62 30.32 -0.46
C PRO A 65 8.23 29.68 -0.56
N GLY A 66 7.37 30.06 -1.51
CA GLY A 66 7.61 29.89 -2.93
C GLY A 66 7.31 28.44 -3.29
N VAL A 67 6.03 28.13 -3.54
CA VAL A 67 5.60 26.84 -4.08
C VAL A 67 6.32 26.64 -5.41
N PHE A 68 7.28 25.73 -5.46
CA PHE A 68 7.93 25.35 -6.72
C PHE A 68 6.97 24.47 -7.51
N CYS A 69 6.26 25.06 -8.46
CA CYS A 69 5.64 24.34 -9.56
C CYS A 69 6.75 23.78 -10.46
N ILE A 70 6.95 22.46 -10.46
CA ILE A 70 7.75 21.80 -11.50
C ILE A 70 6.88 21.75 -12.76
N LEU A 71 7.15 22.66 -13.69
CA LEU A 71 6.59 22.63 -15.04
C LEU A 71 7.27 21.49 -15.81
N VAL A 72 6.61 20.34 -15.93
CA VAL A 72 7.10 19.26 -16.79
C VAL A 72 6.75 19.62 -18.23
N HIS A 73 7.75 20.05 -19.00
CA HIS A 73 7.63 20.15 -20.46
C HIS A 73 7.48 18.75 -21.05
N VAL A 74 6.26 18.37 -21.43
CA VAL A 74 6.00 17.22 -22.28
C VAL A 74 6.34 17.61 -23.71
N GLN A 75 7.44 17.10 -24.25
CA GLN A 75 7.70 17.14 -25.69
C GLN A 75 6.75 16.14 -26.36
N ILE A 76 5.73 16.67 -27.04
CA ILE A 76 4.83 15.91 -27.89
C ILE A 76 5.59 15.61 -29.19
N GLY A 77 5.95 14.34 -29.41
CA GLY A 77 6.51 13.88 -30.69
C GLY A 77 5.46 13.93 -31.81
N PRO A 78 5.86 14.11 -33.09
CA PRO A 78 4.93 14.33 -34.18
C PRO A 78 4.12 13.07 -34.52
N CYS A 79 2.82 13.27 -34.78
CA CYS A 79 1.90 12.27 -35.30
C CYS A 79 2.39 11.72 -36.66
N LEU A 80 2.45 10.39 -36.78
CA LEU A 80 2.59 9.73 -38.08
C LEU A 80 1.24 9.80 -38.84
N PRO A 81 1.24 10.05 -40.17
CA PRO A 81 0.02 9.97 -40.98
C PRO A 81 -0.40 8.51 -41.23
N PRO A 82 -1.70 8.24 -41.46
CA PRO A 82 -2.19 6.91 -41.78
C PRO A 82 -1.79 6.49 -43.20
N ALA A 83 -1.48 5.20 -43.37
CA ALA A 83 -1.19 4.60 -44.68
C ALA A 83 -2.48 4.47 -45.52
N PRO A 84 -2.43 4.68 -46.85
CA PRO A 84 -3.60 4.59 -47.72
C PRO A 84 -3.79 3.19 -48.33
N GLY A 85 -5.03 2.71 -48.30
CA GLY A 85 -5.64 1.89 -49.36
C GLY A 85 -5.48 0.36 -49.30
N ALA A 86 -6.60 -0.34 -49.05
CA ALA A 86 -7.05 -1.53 -49.78
C ALA A 86 -8.41 -1.99 -49.18
N THR A 87 -9.52 -1.54 -49.78
CA THR A 87 -10.51 -2.34 -50.52
C THR A 87 -11.50 -3.13 -49.65
N ASP A 88 -12.73 -2.67 -49.75
CA ASP A 88 -14.00 -3.26 -49.35
C ASP A 88 -14.20 -4.62 -50.04
N ASP A 89 -14.51 -5.66 -49.28
CA ASP A 89 -15.27 -6.83 -49.74
C ASP A 89 -15.82 -7.58 -48.51
N GLY A 90 -17.14 -7.66 -48.45
CA GLY A 90 -17.89 -8.18 -47.31
C GLY A 90 -17.81 -9.69 -47.14
N ALA A 91 -17.77 -10.11 -45.88
CA ALA A 91 -18.41 -11.33 -45.37
C ALA A 91 -18.35 -11.32 -43.84
N LEU A 92 -19.46 -10.95 -43.18
CA LEU A 92 -19.65 -11.14 -41.75
C LEU A 92 -19.83 -12.63 -41.47
N ILE A 93 -18.80 -13.30 -40.97
CA ILE A 93 -18.92 -14.64 -40.38
C ILE A 93 -19.35 -14.44 -38.92
N ALA A 94 -20.63 -14.70 -38.65
CA ALA A 94 -21.18 -14.77 -37.30
C ALA A 94 -20.70 -16.04 -36.57
N PRO A 95 -20.36 -15.98 -35.27
CA PRO A 95 -20.16 -17.19 -34.49
C PRO A 95 -21.50 -17.88 -34.22
N LEU A 96 -21.56 -19.17 -34.56
CA LEU A 96 -22.68 -20.08 -34.28
C LEU A 96 -22.80 -20.33 -32.77
N TYR A 97 -23.69 -19.59 -32.11
CA TYR A 97 -24.26 -20.02 -30.83
C TYR A 97 -25.61 -20.70 -31.11
N PRO A 98 -25.85 -21.94 -30.63
CA PRO A 98 -27.18 -22.52 -30.71
C PRO A 98 -28.14 -21.75 -29.78
N PRO A 99 -29.42 -21.57 -30.16
CA PRO A 99 -30.40 -20.94 -29.27
C PRO A 99 -30.63 -21.84 -28.04
N PRO A 100 -30.81 -21.27 -26.83
CA PRO A 100 -31.16 -22.06 -25.67
C PRO A 100 -32.54 -22.70 -25.88
N SER A 101 -32.60 -24.02 -25.73
CA SER A 101 -33.86 -24.77 -25.71
C SER A 101 -34.80 -24.25 -24.62
N GLU A 102 -36.02 -23.89 -25.00
CA GLU A 102 -37.13 -23.59 -24.11
C GLU A 102 -37.34 -24.73 -23.11
N ARG A 103 -37.07 -24.50 -21.81
CA ARG A 103 -37.65 -25.26 -20.68
C ARG A 103 -37.18 -24.77 -19.31
N PHE A 104 -37.45 -23.51 -18.97
CA PHE A 104 -37.68 -23.11 -17.56
C PHE A 104 -38.57 -21.87 -17.55
N ALA A 105 -39.86 -22.05 -17.22
CA ALA A 105 -40.79 -20.95 -17.03
C ALA A 105 -40.51 -20.28 -15.67
N HIS A 106 -39.94 -19.07 -15.68
CA HIS A 106 -39.87 -18.22 -14.49
C HIS A 106 -41.24 -17.55 -14.24
N PRO A 107 -41.63 -17.32 -12.97
CA PRO A 107 -42.85 -16.57 -12.64
C PRO A 107 -42.78 -15.19 -13.29
N ARG A 108 -43.90 -14.70 -13.84
CA ARG A 108 -44.02 -13.39 -14.49
C ARG A 108 -43.36 -12.32 -13.61
N ALA A 109 -42.20 -11.83 -14.06
CA ALA A 109 -41.57 -10.66 -13.47
C ALA A 109 -42.57 -9.50 -13.51
N GLY A 110 -42.90 -8.97 -12.34
CA GLY A 110 -43.54 -7.67 -12.27
C GLY A 110 -42.70 -6.69 -13.09
N ARG A 111 -43.36 -5.87 -13.91
CA ARG A 111 -42.70 -4.79 -14.63
C ARG A 111 -42.09 -3.85 -13.60
N TYR A 112 -40.79 -3.94 -13.37
CA TYR A 112 -40.06 -2.88 -12.69
C TYR A 112 -39.92 -1.75 -13.70
N ASP A 113 -40.59 -0.64 -13.43
CA ASP A 113 -40.44 0.59 -14.20
C ASP A 113 -39.06 1.19 -13.92
N VAL A 114 -38.10 0.86 -14.79
CA VAL A 114 -36.71 1.32 -14.74
C VAL A 114 -36.56 2.82 -15.06
N ALA A 115 -37.64 3.54 -15.39
CA ALA A 115 -37.56 4.93 -15.86
C ALA A 115 -37.40 5.99 -14.75
N THR A 116 -37.48 5.63 -13.47
CA THR A 116 -37.48 6.65 -12.39
C THR A 116 -36.70 6.29 -11.12
N MET A 117 -35.77 5.34 -11.19
CA MET A 117 -34.81 5.17 -10.08
C MET A 117 -33.73 6.26 -10.21
N GLN A 118 -34.04 7.48 -9.75
CA GLN A 118 -33.02 8.50 -9.52
C GLN A 118 -32.14 8.02 -8.37
N ILE A 119 -31.16 7.16 -8.66
CA ILE A 119 -30.09 6.85 -7.72
C ILE A 119 -29.28 8.13 -7.62
N GLN A 120 -29.59 8.96 -6.62
CA GLN A 120 -28.74 10.08 -6.29
C GLN A 120 -27.35 9.52 -5.98
N ALA A 121 -26.33 10.03 -6.68
CA ALA A 121 -24.96 9.63 -6.42
C ALA A 121 -24.66 9.84 -4.92
N PRO A 122 -24.08 8.85 -4.22
CA PRO A 122 -23.78 8.97 -2.80
C PRO A 122 -22.97 10.22 -2.50
N LYS A 123 -23.42 11.00 -1.50
CA LYS A 123 -22.76 12.25 -1.07
C LYS A 123 -21.98 12.09 0.22
N THR A 124 -22.29 11.05 0.97
CA THR A 124 -21.65 10.71 2.24
C THR A 124 -21.34 9.21 2.26
N TRP A 125 -20.44 8.79 3.15
CA TRP A 125 -20.21 7.36 3.39
C TRP A 125 -21.48 6.64 3.85
N GLU A 126 -22.32 7.32 4.61
CA GLU A 126 -23.60 6.80 5.07
C GLU A 126 -24.56 6.48 3.91
N ASP A 127 -24.50 7.23 2.80
CA ASP A 127 -25.25 6.89 1.59
C ASP A 127 -24.69 5.63 0.91
N VAL A 128 -23.38 5.43 0.96
CA VAL A 128 -22.71 4.22 0.45
C VAL A 128 -23.16 2.98 1.21
N LEU A 129 -23.32 3.07 2.53
CA LEU A 129 -23.81 1.95 3.37
C LEU A 129 -25.24 1.52 3.05
N ARG A 130 -26.03 2.35 2.37
CA ARG A 130 -27.39 2.02 1.92
C ARG A 130 -27.43 1.44 0.51
N MET A 131 -26.30 1.41 -0.19
CA MET A 131 -26.22 0.76 -1.49
C MET A 131 -26.42 -0.75 -1.34
N PRO A 132 -26.97 -1.42 -2.38
CA PRO A 132 -27.03 -2.88 -2.39
C PRO A 132 -25.65 -3.48 -2.18
N ASP A 133 -25.56 -4.56 -1.41
CA ASP A 133 -24.34 -5.36 -1.33
C ASP A 133 -24.20 -6.13 -2.65
N ASP A 134 -23.38 -5.59 -3.54
CA ASP A 134 -23.07 -6.13 -4.86
C ASP A 134 -21.68 -6.79 -4.91
N GLY A 135 -21.03 -6.95 -3.75
CA GLY A 135 -19.69 -7.51 -3.62
C GLY A 135 -18.56 -6.61 -4.13
N ASN A 136 -18.84 -5.37 -4.55
CA ASN A 136 -17.81 -4.45 -5.01
C ASN A 136 -17.09 -3.75 -3.85
N ARG A 137 -15.83 -3.36 -4.09
CA ARG A 137 -15.08 -2.53 -3.15
C ARG A 137 -15.35 -1.06 -3.42
N TYR A 138 -15.86 -0.39 -2.41
CA TYR A 138 -16.13 1.04 -2.45
C TYR A 138 -15.11 1.84 -1.64
N GLU A 139 -14.67 2.94 -2.23
CA GLU A 139 -13.88 3.99 -1.59
C GLU A 139 -14.58 5.33 -1.79
N PHE A 140 -14.55 6.17 -0.77
CA PHE A 140 -15.15 7.50 -0.81
C PHE A 140 -14.06 8.53 -0.54
N ILE A 141 -13.75 9.37 -1.53
CA ILE A 141 -12.64 10.32 -1.43
C ILE A 141 -13.09 11.68 -1.98
N GLY A 142 -13.02 12.71 -1.14
CA GLY A 142 -13.34 14.08 -1.52
C GLY A 142 -14.77 14.25 -2.02
N GLY A 143 -15.73 13.55 -1.41
CA GLY A 143 -17.14 13.59 -1.81
C GLY A 143 -17.48 12.75 -3.04
N ARG A 144 -16.56 11.91 -3.53
CA ARG A 144 -16.75 11.07 -4.72
C ARG A 144 -16.61 9.60 -4.37
N LEU A 145 -17.58 8.80 -4.83
CA LEU A 145 -17.53 7.35 -4.76
C LEU A 145 -16.66 6.79 -5.88
N TYR A 146 -15.77 5.88 -5.53
CA TYR A 146 -15.00 5.08 -6.46
C TYR A 146 -15.27 3.60 -6.21
N MET A 147 -15.54 2.88 -7.29
CA MET A 147 -15.76 1.44 -7.27
C MET A 147 -14.54 0.76 -7.88
N THR A 148 -13.97 -0.21 -7.19
CA THR A 148 -12.87 -1.02 -7.72
C THR A 148 -13.38 -2.45 -7.92
N PRO A 149 -13.33 -2.99 -9.15
CA PRO A 149 -13.71 -4.37 -9.41
C PRO A 149 -12.72 -5.34 -8.76
N ALA A 150 -13.05 -6.64 -8.76
CA ALA A 150 -12.18 -7.67 -8.23
C ALA A 150 -10.79 -7.64 -8.91
N PRO A 151 -9.69 -7.73 -8.14
CA PRO A 151 -8.34 -7.67 -8.67
C PRO A 151 -7.96 -8.94 -9.46
N VAL A 152 -7.04 -8.79 -10.42
CA VAL A 152 -6.49 -9.93 -11.18
C VAL A 152 -5.51 -10.76 -10.35
N ILE A 153 -5.25 -12.01 -10.75
CA ILE A 153 -4.36 -12.93 -10.01
C ILE A 153 -2.95 -12.36 -9.80
N ARG A 154 -2.38 -11.69 -10.81
CA ARG A 154 -1.05 -11.07 -10.71
C ARG A 154 -0.98 -10.06 -9.56
N HIS A 155 -2.01 -9.22 -9.42
CA HIS A 155 -2.10 -8.26 -8.32
C HIS A 155 -2.11 -8.99 -6.97
N GLN A 156 -2.94 -10.02 -6.83
CA GLN A 156 -3.03 -10.78 -5.58
C GLN A 156 -1.71 -11.48 -5.22
N ARG A 157 -0.98 -12.03 -6.20
CA ARG A 157 0.34 -12.64 -5.95
C ARG A 157 1.36 -11.62 -5.43
N VAL A 158 1.39 -10.42 -6.02
CA VAL A 158 2.27 -9.33 -5.56
C VAL A 158 1.90 -8.89 -4.15
N VAL A 159 0.59 -8.71 -3.87
CA VAL A 159 0.10 -8.39 -2.51
C VAL A 159 0.58 -9.40 -1.50
N MET A 160 0.39 -10.69 -1.76
CA MET A 160 0.77 -11.76 -0.81
C MET A 160 2.27 -11.80 -0.54
N ARG A 161 3.10 -11.69 -1.58
CA ARG A 161 4.56 -11.73 -1.42
C ARG A 161 5.08 -10.49 -0.71
N LEU A 162 4.59 -9.31 -1.07
CA LEU A 162 4.99 -8.08 -0.42
C LEU A 162 4.53 -8.04 1.03
N CYS A 163 3.31 -8.51 1.33
CA CYS A 163 2.80 -8.66 2.70
C CYS A 163 3.70 -9.58 3.53
N SER A 164 4.08 -10.74 2.98
CA SER A 164 4.97 -11.68 3.66
C SER A 164 6.34 -11.07 3.92
N ALA A 165 6.93 -10.40 2.93
CA ALA A 165 8.23 -9.74 3.07
C ALA A 165 8.19 -8.61 4.11
N LEU A 166 7.15 -7.77 4.10
CA LEU A 166 6.93 -6.73 5.10
C LEU A 166 6.70 -7.30 6.50
N SER A 167 5.89 -8.36 6.61
CA SER A 167 5.60 -9.03 7.88
C SER A 167 6.86 -9.56 8.54
N ARG A 168 7.76 -10.20 7.77
CA ARG A 168 9.06 -10.68 8.27
C ARG A 168 9.91 -9.57 8.88
N ILE A 169 9.87 -8.37 8.31
CA ILE A 169 10.72 -7.26 8.75
C ILE A 169 10.06 -6.47 9.90
N LEU A 170 8.75 -6.24 9.83
CA LEU A 170 8.04 -5.33 10.73
C LEU A 170 7.23 -6.05 11.82
N VAL A 171 6.56 -7.13 11.47
CA VAL A 171 5.62 -7.82 12.38
C VAL A 171 6.37 -8.84 13.23
N ASP A 172 7.18 -9.71 12.61
CA ASP A 172 7.96 -10.74 13.33
C ASP A 172 9.01 -10.12 14.27
N SER A 173 9.43 -8.88 13.98
CA SER A 173 10.30 -8.09 14.86
C SER A 173 9.56 -7.33 15.97
N GLY A 174 8.24 -7.47 16.06
CA GLY A 174 7.40 -6.92 17.11
C GLY A 174 7.10 -5.42 16.99
N ARG A 175 7.20 -4.83 15.79
CA ARG A 175 7.06 -3.36 15.61
C ARG A 175 5.62 -2.91 15.39
N GLY A 176 4.69 -3.82 15.12
CA GLY A 176 3.29 -3.48 14.88
C GLY A 176 2.53 -4.58 14.14
N GLU A 177 1.48 -4.17 13.43
CA GLU A 177 0.56 -5.05 12.71
C GLU A 177 0.47 -4.63 11.24
N ALA A 178 0.38 -5.61 10.34
CA ALA A 178 0.16 -5.41 8.92
C ALA A 178 -1.18 -6.03 8.52
N PHE A 179 -1.89 -5.36 7.63
CA PHE A 179 -3.19 -5.81 7.13
C PHE A 179 -3.23 -5.73 5.60
N CYS A 180 -4.03 -6.60 4.99
CA CYS A 180 -4.32 -6.59 3.55
C CYS A 180 -5.80 -6.30 3.31
N ALA A 181 -6.11 -5.75 2.13
CA ALA A 181 -7.50 -5.54 1.73
C ALA A 181 -8.29 -6.86 1.61
N PRO A 182 -9.60 -6.87 1.92
CA PRO A 182 -10.43 -5.71 2.25
C PRO A 182 -10.29 -5.30 3.72
N LEU A 183 -9.99 -4.03 3.96
CA LEU A 183 -10.00 -3.40 5.29
C LEU A 183 -10.29 -1.92 5.14
N LEU A 184 -11.35 -1.45 5.81
CA LEU A 184 -11.77 -0.06 5.74
C LEU A 184 -10.88 0.84 6.61
N VAL A 185 -10.46 1.97 6.05
CA VAL A 185 -9.73 3.03 6.77
C VAL A 185 -10.54 4.32 6.74
N GLN A 186 -10.87 4.83 7.92
CA GLN A 186 -11.50 6.12 8.18
C GLN A 186 -10.46 7.17 8.56
N PHE A 187 -10.56 8.35 7.96
CA PHE A 187 -9.82 9.53 8.41
C PHE A 187 -10.73 10.47 9.24
N PRO A 188 -10.46 10.66 10.55
CA PRO A 188 -11.26 11.53 11.41
C PRO A 188 -11.37 12.97 10.86
N GLY A 189 -12.54 13.59 11.03
CA GLY A 189 -12.81 14.94 10.53
C GLY A 189 -13.14 15.01 9.04
N THR A 190 -13.25 13.87 8.37
CA THR A 190 -13.63 13.76 6.95
C THR A 190 -14.59 12.59 6.74
N ASP A 191 -15.31 12.61 5.61
CA ASP A 191 -16.05 11.44 5.12
C ASP A 191 -15.16 10.46 4.34
N ASP A 192 -13.87 10.74 4.22
CA ASP A 192 -12.97 9.94 3.40
C ASP A 192 -12.82 8.52 3.97
N ARG A 193 -12.99 7.53 3.10
CA ARG A 193 -12.92 6.09 3.36
C ARG A 193 -12.19 5.39 2.23
N VAL A 194 -11.14 4.66 2.57
CA VAL A 194 -10.32 3.92 1.58
C VAL A 194 -10.14 2.48 2.01
N GLN A 195 -9.75 1.64 1.06
CA GLN A 195 -9.41 0.25 1.28
C GLN A 195 -8.06 -0.04 0.61
N PRO A 196 -6.95 0.36 1.23
CA PRO A 196 -5.63 0.17 0.64
C PRO A 196 -5.28 -1.32 0.57
N ASP A 197 -4.53 -1.72 -0.45
CA ASP A 197 -4.18 -3.12 -0.64
C ASP A 197 -3.37 -3.69 0.51
N LEU A 198 -2.42 -2.91 1.05
CA LEU A 198 -1.76 -3.21 2.31
C LEU A 198 -1.59 -1.96 3.16
N LEU A 199 -1.57 -2.15 4.47
CA LEU A 199 -1.21 -1.10 5.42
C LEU A 199 -0.46 -1.68 6.62
N PHE A 200 0.37 -0.86 7.24
CA PHE A 200 1.05 -1.18 8.49
C PHE A 200 0.83 -0.09 9.54
N ILE A 201 0.59 -0.54 10.77
CA ILE A 201 0.36 0.30 11.95
C ILE A 201 1.35 -0.13 13.03
N SER A 202 2.18 0.81 13.47
CA SER A 202 3.15 0.60 14.53
C SER A 202 2.48 0.34 15.88
N HIS A 203 3.15 -0.39 16.77
CA HIS A 203 2.65 -0.69 18.11
C HIS A 203 2.29 0.58 18.91
N GLU A 204 3.07 1.66 18.74
CA GLU A 204 2.82 2.98 19.35
C GLU A 204 1.46 3.58 18.95
N ARG A 205 0.92 3.15 17.80
CA ARG A 205 -0.30 3.69 17.20
C ARG A 205 -1.43 2.66 17.13
N ARG A 206 -1.30 1.52 17.81
CA ARG A 206 -2.31 0.45 17.84
C ARG A 206 -3.72 0.91 18.23
N SER A 207 -3.86 2.06 18.91
CA SER A 207 -5.16 2.62 19.31
C SER A 207 -6.05 3.03 18.13
N ILE A 208 -5.51 3.17 16.91
CA ILE A 208 -6.31 3.44 15.72
C ILE A 208 -6.94 2.18 15.12
N ILE A 209 -6.56 1.00 15.60
CA ILE A 209 -7.11 -0.29 15.16
C ILE A 209 -8.41 -0.53 15.93
N GLY A 210 -9.54 -0.48 15.22
CA GLY A 210 -10.85 -0.83 15.76
C GLY A 210 -11.28 -2.24 15.33
N GLU A 211 -12.40 -2.70 15.87
CA GLU A 211 -12.95 -4.03 15.58
C GLU A 211 -13.36 -4.21 14.11
N LYS A 212 -13.90 -3.15 13.48
CA LYS A 212 -14.45 -3.22 12.11
C LYS A 212 -13.62 -2.46 11.07
N GLN A 213 -12.79 -1.54 11.51
CA GLN A 213 -12.07 -0.61 10.64
C GLN A 213 -10.89 0.02 11.37
N VAL A 214 -9.96 0.58 10.60
CA VAL A 214 -8.93 1.49 11.12
C VAL A 214 -9.49 2.91 11.15
N THR A 215 -9.30 3.63 12.26
CA THR A 215 -9.74 5.02 12.43
C THR A 215 -8.54 5.93 12.68
N GLY A 216 -7.94 6.42 11.59
CA GLY A 216 -6.71 7.22 11.59
C GLY A 216 -5.78 6.82 10.45
N ALA A 217 -4.78 7.65 10.16
CA ALA A 217 -3.82 7.39 9.09
C ALA A 217 -2.85 6.25 9.44
N PRO A 218 -2.65 5.21 8.62
CA PRO A 218 -1.61 4.19 8.87
C PRO A 218 -0.18 4.77 8.83
N ASP A 219 0.80 4.06 9.39
CA ASP A 219 2.21 4.46 9.28
C ASP A 219 2.74 4.23 7.87
N LEU A 220 2.31 3.14 7.24
CA LEU A 220 2.58 2.82 5.84
C LEU A 220 1.27 2.44 5.15
N VAL A 221 1.06 2.98 3.96
CA VAL A 221 0.04 2.53 3.01
C VAL A 221 0.71 2.05 1.73
N VAL A 222 0.26 0.94 1.18
CA VAL A 222 0.74 0.37 -0.08
C VAL A 222 -0.44 0.14 -1.01
N GLU A 223 -0.33 0.60 -2.25
CA GLU A 223 -1.29 0.35 -3.33
C GLU A 223 -0.58 -0.37 -4.47
N ILE A 224 -1.17 -1.47 -4.93
CA ILE A 224 -0.66 -2.24 -6.05
C ILE A 224 -1.45 -1.81 -7.28
N LEU A 225 -0.73 -1.28 -8.26
CA LEU A 225 -1.37 -0.73 -9.43
C LEU A 225 -2.06 -1.81 -10.26
N SER A 226 -3.22 -1.41 -10.75
CA SER A 226 -3.95 -2.08 -11.81
C SER A 226 -4.28 -1.07 -12.92
N SER A 227 -4.69 -1.56 -14.09
CA SER A 227 -5.10 -0.70 -15.20
C SER A 227 -6.26 0.24 -14.84
N THR A 228 -7.09 -0.13 -13.87
CA THR A 228 -8.28 0.64 -13.47
C THR A 228 -8.01 1.61 -12.32
N THR A 229 -6.99 1.38 -11.49
CA THR A 229 -6.73 2.20 -10.29
C THR A 229 -5.53 3.14 -10.43
N ALA A 230 -4.62 2.89 -11.40
CA ALA A 230 -3.36 3.61 -11.54
C ALA A 230 -3.45 5.14 -11.52
N HIS A 231 -4.44 5.72 -12.21
CA HIS A 231 -4.62 7.18 -12.22
C HIS A 231 -4.98 7.73 -10.83
N ARG A 232 -5.87 7.03 -10.11
CA ARG A 232 -6.33 7.43 -8.77
C ARG A 232 -5.20 7.28 -7.75
N ASP A 233 -4.47 6.17 -7.82
CA ASP A 233 -3.44 5.83 -6.84
C ASP A 233 -2.21 6.77 -6.97
N ARG A 234 -1.88 7.21 -8.19
CA ARG A 234 -0.80 8.16 -8.47
C ARG A 234 -1.16 9.65 -8.26
N GLY A 235 -2.44 9.97 -8.09
CA GLY A 235 -2.92 11.35 -7.95
C GLY A 235 -3.78 11.54 -6.71
N ILE A 236 -5.07 11.19 -6.83
CA ILE A 236 -6.09 11.45 -5.79
C ILE A 236 -5.69 10.87 -4.42
N LYS A 237 -5.24 9.61 -4.38
CA LYS A 237 -4.83 8.96 -3.14
C LYS A 237 -3.50 9.49 -2.62
N LEU A 238 -2.56 9.82 -3.50
CA LEU A 238 -1.31 10.46 -3.11
C LEU A 238 -1.57 11.76 -2.33
N ASP A 239 -2.43 12.63 -2.88
CA ASP A 239 -2.82 13.89 -2.26
C ASP A 239 -3.59 13.67 -0.95
N LEU A 240 -4.49 12.68 -0.92
CA LEU A 240 -5.23 12.29 0.28
C LEU A 240 -4.26 11.86 1.39
N TYR A 241 -3.38 10.90 1.11
CA TYR A 241 -2.48 10.31 2.10
C TYR A 241 -1.48 11.32 2.65
N ALA A 242 -0.98 12.23 1.80
CA ALA A 242 -0.18 13.36 2.24
C ALA A 242 -0.95 14.26 3.22
N ARG A 243 -2.20 14.62 2.89
CA ARG A 243 -3.05 15.50 3.71
C ARG A 243 -3.45 14.90 5.05
N VAL A 244 -3.81 13.62 5.08
CA VAL A 244 -4.32 12.95 6.30
C VAL A 244 -3.21 12.45 7.22
N GLY A 245 -1.94 12.64 6.83
CA GLY A 245 -0.79 12.35 7.68
C GLY A 245 -0.33 10.89 7.68
N VAL A 246 -0.52 10.17 6.57
CA VAL A 246 0.21 8.91 6.35
C VAL A 246 1.70 9.22 6.36
N ARG A 247 2.55 8.37 6.94
CA ARG A 247 4.00 8.65 6.99
C ARG A 247 4.72 8.24 5.72
N GLN A 248 4.36 7.07 5.19
CA GLN A 248 4.92 6.52 3.96
C GLN A 248 3.82 5.97 3.06
N TYR A 249 3.94 6.23 1.76
CA TYR A 249 3.01 5.72 0.76
C TYR A 249 3.79 5.08 -0.37
N TRP A 250 3.52 3.80 -0.61
CA TRP A 250 4.18 3.01 -1.63
C TRP A 250 3.22 2.70 -2.77
N ILE A 251 3.61 3.04 -3.98
CA ILE A 251 2.91 2.68 -5.20
C ILE A 251 3.72 1.58 -5.88
N VAL A 252 3.15 0.39 -5.95
CA VAL A 252 3.80 -0.81 -6.49
C VAL A 252 3.29 -1.02 -7.90
N ASP A 253 4.18 -1.07 -8.88
CA ASP A 253 3.82 -1.31 -10.28
C ASP A 253 4.24 -2.73 -10.71
N PRO A 254 3.29 -3.69 -10.83
CA PRO A 254 3.58 -5.07 -11.23
C PRO A 254 3.95 -5.28 -12.71
N VAL A 255 3.83 -4.23 -13.53
CA VAL A 255 4.20 -4.24 -14.95
C VAL A 255 5.66 -3.82 -15.08
N GLU A 256 6.04 -2.76 -14.38
CA GLU A 256 7.40 -2.21 -14.37
C GLU A 256 8.30 -2.83 -13.29
N ASP A 257 7.79 -3.81 -12.52
CA ASP A 257 8.46 -4.47 -11.40
C ASP A 257 9.22 -3.49 -10.49
N SER A 258 8.49 -2.45 -10.07
CA SER A 258 9.08 -1.31 -9.34
C SER A 258 8.19 -0.80 -8.21
N VAL A 259 8.80 -0.09 -7.27
CA VAL A 259 8.10 0.55 -6.15
C VAL A 259 8.49 2.01 -6.05
N ASP A 260 7.48 2.89 -6.15
CA ASP A 260 7.57 4.32 -5.90
C ASP A 260 7.26 4.59 -4.42
N VAL A 261 8.25 5.10 -3.67
CA VAL A 261 8.14 5.36 -2.24
C VAL A 261 8.08 6.86 -1.96
N TRP A 262 6.96 7.30 -1.41
CA TRP A 262 6.75 8.64 -0.87
C TRP A 262 6.90 8.61 0.65
N ARG A 263 7.63 9.58 1.18
CA ARG A 263 7.77 9.82 2.62
C ARG A 263 7.29 11.24 2.92
N PHE A 264 6.47 11.42 3.93
CA PHE A 264 5.80 12.71 4.19
C PHE A 264 6.27 13.45 5.44
N VAL A 265 6.66 12.76 6.53
CA VAL A 265 6.87 13.41 7.84
C VAL A 265 8.31 13.36 8.34
N ASP A 266 8.94 12.18 8.45
CA ASP A 266 10.22 12.04 9.17
C ASP A 266 11.47 12.09 8.27
N ALA A 267 11.29 11.80 6.98
CA ALA A 267 12.36 11.77 5.98
C ALA A 267 11.76 12.13 4.62
N ALA A 268 11.07 13.27 4.57
CA ALA A 268 10.23 13.67 3.46
C ALA A 268 10.98 13.59 2.12
N GLY A 269 10.35 12.99 1.12
CA GLY A 269 10.97 12.79 -0.19
C GLY A 269 10.36 11.63 -0.96
N TYR A 270 10.89 11.44 -2.16
CA TYR A 270 10.44 10.43 -3.12
C TYR A 270 11.63 9.61 -3.61
N GLY A 271 11.42 8.31 -3.85
CA GLY A 271 12.39 7.44 -4.51
C GLY A 271 11.72 6.26 -5.19
N ARG A 272 12.20 5.91 -6.38
CA ARG A 272 11.78 4.73 -7.14
C ARG A 272 12.82 3.62 -6.98
N PHE A 273 12.35 2.41 -6.70
CA PHE A 273 13.19 1.25 -6.41
C PHE A 273 12.90 0.10 -7.37
N THR A 274 13.97 -0.60 -7.77
CA THR A 274 14.00 -1.86 -8.53
C THR A 274 15.06 -2.76 -7.91
N GLY A 275 14.85 -4.08 -7.92
CA GLY A 275 15.77 -5.06 -7.30
C GLY A 275 15.68 -5.08 -5.77
N GLU A 276 16.14 -4.03 -5.07
CA GLU A 276 16.09 -3.97 -3.60
C GLU A 276 15.31 -2.75 -3.08
N LEU A 277 14.41 -2.99 -2.14
CA LEU A 277 13.62 -1.96 -1.47
C LEU A 277 13.98 -1.86 0.02
N PRO A 278 14.60 -0.75 0.48
CA PRO A 278 14.87 -0.55 1.90
C PRO A 278 13.60 -0.27 2.70
N VAL A 279 13.30 -1.14 3.66
CA VAL A 279 12.20 -0.91 4.61
C VAL A 279 12.67 0.02 5.72
N ARG A 280 11.91 1.08 5.94
CA ARG A 280 12.18 2.07 6.98
C ARG A 280 10.95 2.28 7.85
N LEU A 281 11.19 2.57 9.11
CA LEU A 281 10.19 3.16 9.99
C LEU A 281 10.79 4.44 10.55
N ARG A 282 10.20 5.59 10.20
CA ARG A 282 10.81 6.91 10.44
C ARG A 282 12.18 6.99 9.73
N SER A 283 13.22 7.46 10.43
CA SER A 283 14.60 7.52 9.93
C SER A 283 15.35 6.17 10.00
N GLU A 284 14.84 5.20 10.76
CA GLU A 284 15.49 3.91 10.99
C GLU A 284 15.34 2.99 9.76
N ARG A 285 16.45 2.38 9.30
CA ARG A 285 16.43 1.33 8.27
C ARG A 285 16.37 -0.03 8.95
N LEU A 286 15.34 -0.81 8.61
CA LEU A 286 14.99 -2.05 9.31
C LEU A 286 15.35 -3.30 8.53
N GLY A 287 15.36 -3.22 7.20
CA GLY A 287 15.64 -4.36 6.35
C GLY A 287 15.61 -4.00 4.88
N LEU A 288 15.67 -5.04 4.07
CA LEU A 288 15.59 -5.00 2.61
C LEU A 288 14.55 -6.01 2.16
N ILE A 289 13.72 -5.60 1.20
CA ILE A 289 12.83 -6.49 0.45
C ILE A 289 13.47 -6.70 -0.92
N ASP A 290 13.63 -7.97 -1.29
CA ASP A 290 13.99 -8.37 -2.65
C ASP A 290 12.75 -8.24 -3.55
N LEU A 291 12.77 -7.28 -4.46
CA LEU A 291 11.69 -7.03 -5.40
C LEU A 291 11.65 -8.06 -6.52
N ASP A 292 12.78 -8.70 -6.86
CA ASP A 292 12.80 -9.77 -7.85
C ASP A 292 11.99 -10.98 -7.33
N GLU A 293 12.07 -11.27 -6.02
CA GLU A 293 11.22 -12.28 -5.36
C GLU A 293 9.73 -11.87 -5.39
N VAL A 294 9.42 -10.61 -5.02
CA VAL A 294 8.05 -10.09 -4.98
C VAL A 294 7.40 -10.17 -6.37
N PHE A 295 8.13 -9.76 -7.40
CA PHE A 295 7.63 -9.69 -8.75
C PHE A 295 7.79 -10.98 -9.56
N SER A 296 8.55 -11.97 -9.07
CA SER A 296 8.86 -13.20 -9.80
C SER A 296 7.65 -13.86 -10.47
N ARG A 297 7.76 -14.13 -11.77
CA ARG A 297 6.76 -14.90 -12.53
C ARG A 297 7.07 -16.40 -12.55
N HIS A 298 8.31 -16.79 -12.27
CA HIS A 298 8.70 -18.20 -12.24
C HIS A 298 8.03 -18.94 -11.07
N LEU A 299 7.80 -18.24 -9.96
CA LEU A 299 7.05 -18.76 -8.82
C LEU A 299 5.54 -18.90 -9.07
N ASP A 300 5.05 -18.49 -10.25
CA ASP A 300 3.62 -18.57 -10.62
C ASP A 300 3.25 -19.88 -11.31
N VAL A 301 4.25 -20.63 -11.78
CA VAL A 301 4.08 -21.88 -12.52
C VAL A 301 4.14 -23.04 -11.52
N TRP A 302 3.04 -23.78 -11.41
CA TRP A 302 3.05 -25.07 -10.73
C TRP A 302 3.60 -26.09 -11.71
N GLU A 303 4.88 -26.44 -11.59
CA GLU A 303 5.40 -27.63 -12.25
C GLU A 303 4.76 -28.85 -11.56
N GLY A 304 3.81 -29.47 -12.26
CA GLY A 304 2.96 -30.52 -11.71
C GLY A 304 3.76 -31.72 -11.18
N THR A 305 3.44 -32.13 -9.97
CA THR A 305 3.63 -33.50 -9.46
C THR A 305 2.60 -34.45 -10.04
#